data_AF-A0A132ABR7-F1
#
_entry.id   AF-A0A132ABR7-F1
#
_cell.length_a   1.000
_cell.length_b   1.000
_cell.length_c   1.000
_cell.angle_alpha   90.00
_cell.angle_beta   90.00
_cell.angle_gamma   90.00
#
_symmetry.space_group_name_H-M   'P 1'
#
loop_
_entity.id
_entity.type
_entity.pdbx_description
1 polymer ?
#
loop_
_entity_poly.entity_id
_entity_poly.type
_entity_poly.pdbx_seq_one_letter_code
_entity_poly.pdbx_strand_id
1 'polypeptide(L)'
;MGTCFSRLKQLSQACLPLSDENQNSSSHLFDHEYNQASSSKSSFDFIQDDINDCLIEAEKIFLSVIDIVNLPIELQRLIEIANTDRGWLKILDSMINIIGMNTINGAIENDHIGPTIIILLLEDTPLPTKELIGDLLNLFDNYLTLPIHSPCDVSIIKHRNVCTILAFLAEKMAGTLSTNLLSLKIIKFLEKIIRDNLNHLHVLFALNCIEKFSLTIGFNAQWCLDNVFIKRGRKLSYKKVDYSNLNAILNVNDKTEFLKLSPNGLSARCDTFTFECVRCNYPISEGVYFYEVILLTSGIMQIGWATKLTQFKNHEGSGVGDDRHSIAFDGCRNVIWHNMNHHKHTLGSWVAGDVVGCLIDFNNKKFIFYLNGKKFEITKKIAEKLGLTFSSGPYYAACSLMSYQQCYFNFGQEPFKFPPKKILFKDFDSESKSDSNRSQCEEEFKIIPM
;
A
#
# COMPACT_ATOMS: atom_id res chain seq x y z
N MET A 1 -1.61 -6.37 23.74
CA MET A 1 -2.14 -6.53 22.37
C MET A 1 -1.08 -6.29 21.28
N GLY A 2 -0.22 -5.27 21.36
CA GLY A 2 0.83 -5.00 20.34
C GLY A 2 1.96 -6.05 20.14
N THR A 3 2.02 -7.12 20.94
CA THR A 3 3.06 -8.16 20.89
C THR A 3 2.65 -9.41 20.12
N CYS A 4 1.35 -9.71 20.01
CA CYS A 4 0.85 -10.85 19.24
C CYS A 4 0.83 -10.52 17.72
N PHE A 5 0.49 -9.27 17.37
CA PHE A 5 0.43 -8.75 16.01
C PHE A 5 1.78 -8.72 15.27
N SER A 6 2.89 -8.52 15.97
CA SER A 6 4.23 -8.53 15.37
C SER A 6 4.83 -9.93 15.23
N ARG A 7 4.36 -10.89 16.02
CA ARG A 7 4.82 -12.29 16.03
C ARG A 7 4.24 -13.12 14.89
N LEU A 8 2.95 -12.97 14.58
CA LEU A 8 2.32 -13.61 13.40
C LEU A 8 3.05 -13.21 12.11
N LYS A 9 3.40 -11.91 11.99
CA LYS A 9 4.15 -11.34 10.87
C LYS A 9 5.60 -11.84 10.76
N GLN A 10 6.23 -12.23 11.87
CA GLN A 10 7.56 -12.84 11.87
C GLN A 10 7.51 -14.33 11.48
N LEU A 11 6.43 -15.03 11.83
CA LEU A 11 6.26 -16.46 11.55
C LEU A 11 5.90 -16.71 10.08
N SER A 12 5.10 -15.85 9.43
CA SER A 12 4.81 -15.98 7.98
C SER A 12 6.02 -15.67 7.09
N GLN A 13 6.89 -14.75 7.52
CA GLN A 13 8.12 -14.37 6.78
C GLN A 13 9.29 -15.35 6.97
N ALA A 14 9.20 -16.31 7.89
CA ALA A 14 10.25 -17.30 8.15
C ALA A 14 10.28 -18.46 7.13
N CYS A 15 9.31 -18.55 6.22
CA CYS A 15 9.31 -19.54 5.14
C CYS A 15 10.02 -19.00 3.88
N LEU A 16 11.35 -19.20 3.79
CA LEU A 16 12.15 -19.13 2.56
C LEU A 16 13.38 -20.05 2.67
N PRO A 17 13.98 -20.45 1.53
CA PRO A 17 13.53 -21.46 0.58
C PRO A 17 14.09 -22.85 0.93
N LEU A 18 13.36 -23.92 0.60
CA LEU A 18 13.96 -25.26 0.57
C LEU A 18 14.95 -25.31 -0.60
N SER A 19 16.15 -25.77 -0.30
CA SER A 19 17.26 -26.04 -1.21
C SER A 19 16.85 -26.96 -2.37
N ASP A 20 17.45 -26.72 -3.54
CA ASP A 20 17.31 -27.45 -4.81
C ASP A 20 17.77 -28.93 -4.78
N GLU A 21 17.22 -29.74 -3.89
CA GLU A 21 17.36 -31.20 -3.94
C GLU A 21 16.04 -31.87 -3.47
N ASN A 22 15.06 -31.89 -4.38
CA ASN A 22 14.02 -32.93 -4.54
C ASN A 22 12.84 -32.38 -5.38
N GLN A 23 13.11 -32.03 -6.64
CA GLN A 23 12.07 -31.98 -7.65
C GLN A 23 11.77 -33.42 -8.08
N ASN A 24 10.82 -34.08 -7.41
CA ASN A 24 9.95 -35.16 -7.91
C ASN A 24 9.28 -35.90 -6.74
N SER A 25 8.32 -35.29 -6.04
CA SER A 25 7.32 -36.05 -5.25
C SER A 25 6.11 -35.27 -4.71
N SER A 26 6.11 -33.94 -4.67
CA SER A 26 5.00 -33.19 -4.05
C SER A 26 3.78 -32.94 -4.95
N SER A 27 3.87 -33.22 -6.26
CA SER A 27 2.72 -33.12 -7.18
C SER A 27 1.81 -34.36 -7.21
N HIS A 28 2.14 -35.43 -6.47
CA HIS A 28 1.41 -36.70 -6.54
C HIS A 28 0.61 -37.10 -5.29
N LEU A 29 0.72 -36.35 -4.19
CA LEU A 29 -0.07 -36.65 -2.98
C LEU A 29 -1.53 -36.17 -3.08
N PHE A 30 -1.80 -35.12 -3.87
CA PHE A 30 -3.16 -34.60 -4.05
C PHE A 30 -3.98 -35.35 -5.11
N ASP A 31 -3.35 -36.09 -6.02
CA ASP A 31 -4.07 -36.89 -7.04
C ASP A 31 -4.49 -38.28 -6.52
N HIS A 32 -3.84 -38.79 -5.48
CA HIS A 32 -4.04 -40.18 -5.04
C HIS A 32 -5.17 -40.36 -4.03
N GLU A 33 -5.48 -39.37 -3.20
CA GLU A 33 -6.66 -39.41 -2.31
C GLU A 33 -7.96 -38.99 -3.02
N TYR A 34 -7.87 -38.42 -4.23
CA TYR A 34 -9.04 -38.00 -5.03
C TYR A 34 -9.74 -39.14 -5.78
N ASN A 35 -9.11 -40.31 -5.93
CA ASN A 35 -9.63 -41.42 -6.73
C ASN A 35 -10.24 -42.58 -5.93
N GLN A 36 -10.34 -42.49 -4.60
CA GLN A 36 -10.98 -43.51 -3.77
C GLN A 36 -11.92 -42.91 -2.72
N ALA A 37 -13.01 -42.29 -3.16
CA ALA A 37 -14.17 -42.07 -2.30
C ALA A 37 -15.45 -42.34 -3.09
N SER A 38 -15.91 -43.58 -3.03
CA SER A 38 -17.28 -43.94 -3.39
C SER A 38 -18.18 -43.65 -2.19
N SER A 39 -18.87 -42.49 -2.20
CA SER A 39 -20.24 -42.26 -1.67
C SER A 39 -20.51 -40.78 -1.32
N SER A 40 -21.46 -40.19 -2.05
CA SER A 40 -22.45 -39.18 -1.62
C SER A 40 -22.06 -38.05 -0.64
N LYS A 41 -21.14 -37.16 -1.04
CA LYS A 41 -21.15 -35.70 -0.84
C LYS A 41 -20.11 -35.13 -1.81
N SER A 42 -20.38 -34.02 -2.49
CA SER A 42 -19.44 -33.55 -3.52
C SER A 42 -18.15 -33.07 -2.86
N SER A 43 -16.98 -33.32 -3.45
CA SER A 43 -15.68 -32.86 -2.94
C SER A 43 -15.64 -31.35 -2.66
N PHE A 44 -16.51 -30.59 -3.32
CA PHE A 44 -16.69 -29.16 -3.14
C PHE A 44 -17.31 -28.76 -1.80
N ASP A 45 -18.21 -29.59 -1.27
CA ASP A 45 -18.88 -29.35 0.02
C ASP A 45 -17.90 -29.53 1.18
N PHE A 46 -17.00 -30.52 1.06
CA PHE A 46 -15.97 -30.79 2.07
C PHE A 46 -15.00 -29.61 2.25
N ILE A 47 -14.56 -28.99 1.16
CA ILE A 47 -13.67 -27.81 1.22
C ILE A 47 -14.39 -26.62 1.87
N GLN A 48 -15.69 -26.46 1.61
CA GLN A 48 -16.47 -25.36 2.17
C GLN A 48 -16.67 -25.53 3.69
N ASP A 49 -16.99 -26.75 4.12
CA ASP A 49 -17.12 -27.10 5.53
C ASP A 49 -15.79 -26.89 6.27
N ASP A 50 -14.66 -27.30 5.68
CA ASP A 50 -13.32 -27.11 6.25
C ASP A 50 -12.93 -25.63 6.42
N ILE A 51 -13.22 -24.77 5.44
CA ILE A 51 -13.01 -23.31 5.54
C ILE A 51 -13.83 -22.74 6.71
N ASN A 52 -15.09 -23.16 6.82
CA ASN A 52 -16.00 -22.66 7.83
C ASN A 52 -15.51 -23.03 9.24
N ASP A 53 -15.11 -24.29 9.43
CA ASP A 53 -14.55 -24.78 10.69
C ASP A 53 -13.26 -24.03 11.07
N CYS A 54 -12.35 -23.82 10.10
CA CYS A 54 -11.12 -23.07 10.32
C CYS A 54 -11.38 -21.61 10.76
N LEU A 55 -12.41 -20.95 10.21
CA LEU A 55 -12.75 -19.58 10.59
C LEU A 55 -13.38 -19.49 11.98
N ILE A 56 -14.19 -20.47 12.36
CA ILE A 56 -14.76 -20.56 13.72
C ILE A 56 -13.62 -20.73 14.74
N GLU A 57 -12.66 -21.60 14.46
CA GLU A 57 -11.49 -21.77 15.32
C GLU A 57 -10.60 -20.51 15.34
N ALA A 58 -10.42 -19.84 14.20
CA ALA A 58 -9.72 -18.56 14.15
C ALA A 58 -10.34 -17.53 15.11
N GLU A 59 -11.67 -17.39 15.13
CA GLU A 59 -12.37 -16.49 16.05
C GLU A 59 -12.12 -16.85 17.51
N LYS A 60 -12.15 -18.14 17.87
CA LYS A 60 -11.82 -18.63 19.22
C LYS A 60 -10.37 -18.33 19.60
N ILE A 61 -9.43 -18.55 18.68
CA ILE A 61 -8.00 -18.26 18.88
C ILE A 61 -7.80 -16.78 19.19
N PHE A 62 -8.39 -15.88 18.39
CA PHE A 62 -8.27 -14.44 18.60
C PHE A 62 -8.94 -13.97 19.90
N LEU A 63 -10.03 -14.61 20.33
CA LEU A 63 -10.68 -14.36 21.62
C LEU A 63 -9.85 -14.80 22.82
N SER A 64 -9.03 -15.85 22.68
CA SER A 64 -8.27 -16.43 23.79
C SER A 64 -7.07 -15.59 24.27
N VAL A 65 -6.72 -14.49 23.59
CA VAL A 65 -5.60 -13.57 23.91
C VAL A 65 -4.32 -14.33 24.29
N ILE A 66 -3.87 -15.28 23.46
CA ILE A 66 -2.65 -16.05 23.73
C ILE A 66 -1.48 -15.50 22.91
N ASP A 67 -0.29 -15.46 23.53
CA ASP A 67 1.00 -15.32 22.84
C ASP A 67 1.20 -16.52 21.91
N ILE A 68 0.77 -16.39 20.66
CA ILE A 68 0.93 -17.41 19.62
C ILE A 68 2.43 -17.58 19.36
N VAL A 69 3.00 -18.70 19.81
CA VAL A 69 4.40 -19.06 19.56
C VAL A 69 4.60 -19.60 18.14
N ASN A 70 3.60 -20.32 17.62
CA ASN A 70 3.55 -20.88 16.27
C ASN A 70 2.19 -20.60 15.62
N LEU A 71 2.15 -20.28 14.32
CA LEU A 71 0.90 -20.04 13.61
C LEU A 71 -0.01 -21.29 13.71
N PRO A 72 -1.25 -21.18 14.22
CA PRO A 72 -2.18 -22.30 14.32
C PRO A 72 -2.45 -22.95 12.97
N ILE A 73 -2.70 -24.26 12.97
CA ILE A 73 -2.83 -25.06 11.73
C ILE A 73 -4.05 -24.62 10.91
N GLU A 74 -5.09 -24.13 11.57
CA GLU A 74 -6.30 -23.60 10.96
C GLU A 74 -6.00 -22.33 10.16
N LEU A 75 -5.16 -21.44 10.71
CA LEU A 75 -4.72 -20.23 10.01
C LEU A 75 -3.78 -20.56 8.85
N GLN A 76 -2.89 -21.55 9.02
CA GLN A 76 -2.02 -22.02 7.93
C GLN A 76 -2.85 -22.56 6.75
N ARG A 77 -3.86 -23.39 7.02
CA ARG A 77 -4.76 -23.93 5.97
C ARG A 77 -5.53 -22.83 5.25
N LEU A 78 -6.03 -21.82 5.97
CA LEU A 78 -6.68 -20.67 5.33
C LEU A 78 -5.75 -19.93 4.37
N ILE A 79 -4.48 -19.71 4.76
CA ILE A 79 -3.48 -19.08 3.88
C ILE A 79 -3.20 -19.94 2.64
N GLU A 80 -3.06 -21.26 2.81
CA GLU A 80 -2.85 -22.19 1.69
C GLU A 80 -4.01 -22.16 0.69
N ILE A 81 -5.26 -22.18 1.18
CA ILE A 81 -6.45 -22.10 0.33
C ILE A 81 -6.54 -20.75 -0.39
N ALA A 82 -6.16 -19.66 0.30
CA ALA A 82 -6.18 -18.30 -0.24
C ALA A 82 -5.18 -18.07 -1.40
N ASN A 83 -4.21 -18.98 -1.61
CA ASN A 83 -3.27 -18.89 -2.73
C ASN A 83 -3.91 -19.20 -4.10
N THR A 84 -5.17 -19.64 -4.13
CA THR A 84 -5.94 -19.81 -5.37
C THR A 84 -7.07 -18.80 -5.44
N ASP A 85 -7.33 -18.22 -6.63
CA ASP A 85 -8.41 -17.26 -6.84
C ASP A 85 -9.77 -17.77 -6.34
N ARG A 86 -10.08 -19.05 -6.62
CA ARG A 86 -11.33 -19.69 -6.19
C ARG A 86 -11.38 -19.91 -4.68
N GLY A 87 -10.28 -20.34 -4.06
CA GLY A 87 -10.19 -20.51 -2.61
C GLY A 87 -10.31 -19.18 -1.89
N TRP A 88 -9.67 -18.13 -2.41
CA TRP A 88 -9.74 -16.77 -1.90
C TRP A 88 -11.18 -16.24 -1.89
N LEU A 89 -11.92 -16.37 -3.00
CA LEU A 89 -13.34 -15.99 -3.05
C LEU A 89 -14.19 -16.76 -2.03
N LYS A 90 -13.97 -18.07 -1.87
CA LYS A 90 -14.68 -18.88 -0.87
C LYS A 90 -14.40 -18.42 0.55
N ILE A 91 -13.15 -18.08 0.86
CA ILE A 91 -12.77 -17.55 2.17
C ILE A 91 -13.52 -16.23 2.43
N LEU A 92 -13.57 -15.32 1.46
CA LEU A 92 -14.33 -14.07 1.62
C LEU A 92 -15.81 -14.31 1.84
N ASP A 93 -16.41 -15.25 1.09
CA ASP A 93 -17.80 -15.64 1.26
C ASP A 93 -18.06 -16.16 2.69
N SER A 94 -17.20 -17.05 3.18
CA SER A 94 -17.28 -17.58 4.54
C SER A 94 -17.04 -16.50 5.60
N MET A 95 -16.10 -15.59 5.41
CA MET A 95 -15.85 -14.47 6.32
C MET A 95 -17.11 -13.61 6.49
N ILE A 96 -17.84 -13.34 5.41
CA ILE A 96 -19.08 -12.56 5.45
C ILE A 96 -20.16 -13.31 6.25
N ASN A 97 -20.25 -14.62 6.09
CA ASN A 97 -21.31 -15.44 6.67
C ASN A 97 -21.05 -15.96 8.09
N ILE A 98 -19.79 -16.01 8.54
CA ILE A 98 -19.42 -16.71 9.79
C ILE A 98 -18.89 -15.74 10.84
N ILE A 99 -17.98 -14.84 10.46
CA ILE A 99 -17.23 -14.04 11.44
C ILE A 99 -18.17 -13.08 12.18
N GLY A 100 -18.18 -13.21 13.51
CA GLY A 100 -19.01 -12.39 14.40
C GLY A 100 -20.49 -12.79 14.40
N MET A 101 -20.82 -14.00 13.93
CA MET A 101 -22.19 -14.55 13.96
C MET A 101 -22.45 -15.44 15.17
N ASN A 102 -21.48 -15.58 16.09
CA ASN A 102 -21.61 -16.44 17.26
C ASN A 102 -22.70 -15.92 18.20
N THR A 103 -23.70 -16.76 18.47
CA THR A 103 -24.80 -16.46 19.39
C THR A 103 -24.74 -17.30 20.65
N ILE A 104 -24.81 -16.66 21.82
CA ILE A 104 -25.06 -17.34 23.11
C ILE A 104 -26.40 -16.85 23.64
N ASN A 105 -27.30 -17.78 23.98
CA ASN A 105 -28.65 -17.48 24.47
C ASN A 105 -29.48 -16.56 23.55
N GLY A 106 -29.25 -16.64 22.23
CA GLY A 106 -29.98 -15.84 21.23
C GLY A 106 -29.49 -14.40 21.08
N ALA A 107 -28.43 -14.00 21.80
CA ALA A 107 -27.74 -12.72 21.60
C ALA A 107 -26.40 -12.95 20.91
N ILE A 108 -26.07 -12.10 19.95
CA ILE A 108 -24.79 -12.14 19.22
C ILE A 108 -23.71 -11.62 20.16
N GLU A 109 -22.73 -12.46 20.46
CA GLU A 109 -21.58 -12.12 21.29
C GLU A 109 -20.41 -11.69 20.37
N ASN A 110 -19.55 -10.80 20.85
CA ASN A 110 -18.28 -10.49 20.19
C ASN A 110 -18.37 -9.88 18.77
N ASP A 111 -19.52 -9.31 18.40
CA ASP A 111 -19.70 -8.55 17.15
C ASP A 111 -18.60 -7.48 16.93
N HIS A 112 -18.09 -6.90 18.01
CA HIS A 112 -17.08 -5.85 17.98
C HIS A 112 -15.68 -6.30 17.51
N ILE A 113 -15.32 -7.59 17.58
CA ILE A 113 -13.99 -8.08 17.17
C ILE A 113 -13.95 -8.64 15.74
N GLY A 114 -15.10 -8.99 15.17
CA GLY A 114 -15.18 -9.60 13.84
C GLY A 114 -14.41 -8.84 12.74
N PRO A 115 -14.56 -7.50 12.65
CA PRO A 115 -13.81 -6.69 11.69
C PRO A 115 -12.28 -6.80 11.84
N THR A 116 -11.78 -6.89 13.07
CA THR A 116 -10.35 -7.06 13.35
C THR A 116 -9.85 -8.40 12.82
N ILE A 117 -10.62 -9.47 13.03
CA ILE A 117 -10.28 -10.82 12.54
C ILE A 117 -10.23 -10.82 11.01
N ILE A 118 -11.23 -10.23 10.36
CA ILE A 118 -11.26 -10.11 8.88
C ILE A 118 -9.99 -9.42 8.38
N ILE A 119 -9.63 -8.27 8.96
CA ILE A 119 -8.45 -7.50 8.52
C ILE A 119 -7.18 -8.35 8.68
N LEU A 120 -6.99 -9.00 9.83
CA LEU A 120 -5.79 -9.81 10.10
C LEU A 120 -5.66 -10.98 9.12
N LEU A 121 -6.76 -11.69 8.86
CA LEU A 121 -6.74 -12.81 7.92
C LEU A 121 -6.45 -12.33 6.51
N LEU A 122 -6.92 -11.15 6.11
CA LEU A 122 -6.68 -10.61 4.77
C LEU A 122 -5.26 -10.06 4.57
N GLU A 123 -4.58 -9.59 5.63
CA GLU A 123 -3.22 -9.04 5.53
C GLU A 123 -2.20 -9.99 4.92
N ASP A 124 -2.37 -11.30 5.14
CA ASP A 124 -1.48 -12.35 4.64
C ASP A 124 -2.00 -13.04 3.35
N THR A 125 -3.11 -12.55 2.76
CA THR A 125 -3.64 -13.09 1.49
C THR A 125 -3.17 -12.30 0.26
N PRO A 126 -3.05 -12.93 -0.92
CA PRO A 126 -2.74 -12.22 -2.15
C PRO A 126 -3.84 -11.19 -2.50
N LEU A 127 -3.44 -10.05 -3.06
CA LEU A 127 -4.38 -9.05 -3.56
C LEU A 127 -5.02 -9.51 -4.88
N PRO A 128 -6.31 -9.19 -5.13
CA PRO A 128 -7.01 -9.69 -6.29
C PRO A 128 -6.49 -9.08 -7.60
N THR A 129 -6.45 -9.91 -8.64
CA THR A 129 -6.17 -9.47 -10.01
C THR A 129 -7.37 -8.71 -10.59
N LYS A 130 -7.18 -8.06 -11.75
CA LYS A 130 -8.28 -7.35 -12.44
C LYS A 130 -9.47 -8.28 -12.77
N GLU A 131 -9.18 -9.52 -13.13
CA GLU A 131 -10.21 -10.53 -13.45
C GLU A 131 -10.97 -10.94 -12.19
N LEU A 132 -10.23 -11.19 -11.10
CA LEU A 132 -10.81 -11.58 -9.82
C LEU A 132 -11.73 -10.51 -9.21
N ILE A 133 -11.52 -9.23 -9.51
CA ILE A 133 -12.43 -8.15 -9.11
C ILE A 133 -13.83 -8.36 -9.70
N GLY A 134 -13.94 -8.83 -10.94
CA GLY A 134 -15.23 -9.11 -11.56
C GLY A 134 -16.01 -10.17 -10.80
N ASP A 135 -15.33 -11.27 -10.45
CA ASP A 135 -15.92 -12.36 -9.68
C ASP A 135 -16.25 -11.94 -8.24
N LEU A 136 -15.40 -11.11 -7.63
CA LEU A 136 -15.63 -10.54 -6.31
C LEU A 136 -16.89 -9.64 -6.29
N LEU A 137 -17.09 -8.82 -7.31
CA LEU A 137 -18.31 -7.99 -7.43
C LEU A 137 -19.56 -8.86 -7.55
N ASN A 138 -19.49 -9.97 -8.29
CA ASN A 138 -20.58 -10.94 -8.40
C ASN A 138 -20.87 -11.62 -7.05
N LEU A 139 -19.83 -11.95 -6.28
CA LEU A 139 -19.98 -12.47 -4.92
C LEU A 139 -20.68 -11.45 -4.02
N PHE A 140 -20.28 -10.17 -4.07
CA PHE A 140 -20.90 -9.13 -3.25
C PHE A 140 -22.36 -8.89 -3.57
N ASP A 141 -22.80 -9.05 -4.83
CA ASP A 141 -24.21 -8.86 -5.22
C ASP A 141 -25.20 -9.65 -4.33
N ASN A 142 -24.78 -10.83 -3.85
CA ASN A 142 -25.57 -11.67 -2.93
C ASN A 142 -25.84 -10.99 -1.58
N TYR A 143 -25.00 -10.03 -1.18
CA TYR A 143 -25.04 -9.37 0.11
C TYR A 143 -25.55 -7.93 0.04
N LEU A 144 -25.21 -7.18 -1.02
CA LEU A 144 -25.53 -5.73 -1.12
C LEU A 144 -27.04 -5.43 -1.06
N THR A 145 -27.88 -6.42 -1.36
CA THR A 145 -29.34 -6.28 -1.45
C THR A 145 -30.08 -6.87 -0.26
N LEU A 146 -29.38 -7.43 0.73
CA LEU A 146 -30.04 -8.08 1.87
C LEU A 146 -30.94 -7.09 2.63
N PRO A 147 -32.17 -7.49 2.96
CA PRO A 147 -33.08 -6.64 3.72
C PRO A 147 -32.61 -6.52 5.18
N ILE A 148 -32.87 -5.35 5.75
CA ILE A 148 -32.71 -5.07 7.18
C ILE A 148 -34.08 -4.59 7.68
N HIS A 149 -34.65 -5.37 8.59
CA HIS A 149 -35.91 -5.13 9.26
C HIS A 149 -35.70 -4.58 10.68
N SER A 150 -34.57 -4.90 11.31
CA SER A 150 -34.23 -4.49 12.67
C SER A 150 -32.75 -4.12 12.84
N PRO A 151 -32.38 -3.21 13.76
CA PRO A 151 -30.99 -2.88 14.10
C PRO A 151 -30.12 -4.03 14.62
N CYS A 152 -30.72 -5.18 14.93
CA CYS A 152 -30.04 -6.40 15.40
C CYS A 152 -30.02 -7.54 14.38
N ASP A 153 -30.42 -7.28 13.13
CA ASP A 153 -30.47 -8.33 12.11
C ASP A 153 -29.07 -8.84 11.75
N VAL A 154 -28.96 -10.15 11.52
CA VAL A 154 -27.76 -10.82 11.00
C VAL A 154 -27.26 -10.16 9.71
N SER A 155 -28.17 -9.62 8.88
CA SER A 155 -27.84 -8.86 7.67
C SER A 155 -26.92 -7.65 7.95
N ILE A 156 -27.05 -6.99 9.11
CA ILE A 156 -26.18 -5.87 9.49
C ILE A 156 -24.74 -6.34 9.67
N ILE A 157 -24.54 -7.51 10.28
CA ILE A 157 -23.22 -8.10 10.49
C ILE A 157 -22.59 -8.49 9.15
N LYS A 158 -23.39 -9.09 8.25
CA LYS A 158 -22.93 -9.39 6.88
C LYS A 158 -22.51 -8.12 6.14
N HIS A 159 -23.35 -7.08 6.19
CA HIS A 159 -23.02 -5.80 5.56
C HIS A 159 -21.78 -5.14 6.16
N ARG A 160 -21.60 -5.22 7.49
CA ARG A 160 -20.39 -4.76 8.18
C ARG A 160 -19.15 -5.53 7.70
N ASN A 161 -19.24 -6.85 7.57
CA ASN A 161 -18.15 -7.68 7.05
C ASN A 161 -17.80 -7.28 5.61
N VAL A 162 -18.81 -7.08 4.76
CA VAL A 162 -18.62 -6.55 3.39
C VAL A 162 -17.93 -5.18 3.43
N CYS A 163 -18.38 -4.24 4.27
CA CYS A 163 -17.74 -2.92 4.40
C CYS A 163 -16.29 -3.02 4.88
N THR A 164 -16.00 -3.94 5.80
CA THR A 164 -14.62 -4.18 6.29
C THR A 164 -13.72 -4.71 5.18
N ILE A 165 -14.18 -5.72 4.43
CA ILE A 165 -13.43 -6.28 3.28
C ILE A 165 -13.21 -5.20 2.22
N LEU A 166 -14.27 -4.46 1.86
CA LEU A 166 -14.18 -3.37 0.89
C LEU A 166 -13.21 -2.26 1.34
N ALA A 167 -13.24 -1.88 2.62
CA ALA A 167 -12.32 -0.88 3.17
C ALA A 167 -10.86 -1.36 3.13
N PHE A 168 -10.62 -2.61 3.52
CA PHE A 168 -9.29 -3.24 3.44
C PHE A 168 -8.79 -3.25 2.00
N LEU A 169 -9.60 -3.72 1.06
CA LEU A 169 -9.25 -3.77 -0.35
C LEU A 169 -9.06 -2.36 -0.92
N ALA A 170 -9.92 -1.40 -0.58
CA ALA A 170 -9.76 -0.02 -1.02
C ALA A 170 -8.48 0.65 -0.51
N GLU A 171 -7.98 0.24 0.66
CA GLU A 171 -6.71 0.71 1.21
C GLU A 171 -5.50 0.06 0.53
N LYS A 172 -5.53 -1.27 0.33
CA LYS A 172 -4.40 -2.02 -0.26
C LYS A 172 -4.34 -1.92 -1.77
N MET A 173 -5.49 -1.82 -2.42
CA MET A 173 -5.63 -1.69 -3.86
C MET A 173 -5.69 -0.22 -4.20
N ALA A 174 -4.83 0.18 -5.12
CA ALA A 174 -4.75 1.54 -5.56
C ALA A 174 -5.03 1.58 -7.07
N GLY A 175 -5.65 2.66 -7.56
CA GLY A 175 -5.67 2.92 -9.00
C GLY A 175 -6.84 2.24 -9.70
N THR A 176 -6.61 1.70 -10.90
CA THR A 176 -7.68 1.11 -11.72
C THR A 176 -8.39 -0.05 -11.04
N LEU A 177 -7.66 -0.84 -10.23
CA LEU A 177 -8.25 -1.92 -9.44
C LEU A 177 -9.21 -1.40 -8.37
N SER A 178 -8.81 -0.37 -7.62
CA SER A 178 -9.67 0.28 -6.60
C SER A 178 -10.89 0.97 -7.23
N THR A 179 -10.70 1.65 -8.38
CA THR A 179 -11.82 2.28 -9.11
C THR A 179 -12.78 1.25 -9.69
N ASN A 180 -12.29 0.10 -10.15
CA ASN A 180 -13.15 -0.98 -10.66
C ASN A 180 -13.95 -1.63 -9.52
N LEU A 181 -13.34 -1.74 -8.33
CA LEU A 181 -14.03 -2.22 -7.14
C LEU A 181 -15.13 -1.27 -6.69
N LEU A 182 -14.97 0.07 -6.77
CA LEU A 182 -16.04 1.02 -6.45
C LEU A 182 -17.12 1.11 -7.55
N SER A 183 -17.87 0.01 -7.73
CA SER A 183 -19.00 -0.03 -8.66
C SER A 183 -20.17 0.85 -8.20
N LEU A 184 -21.05 1.24 -9.13
CA LEU A 184 -22.30 1.94 -8.81
C LEU A 184 -23.18 1.18 -7.81
N LYS A 185 -23.12 -0.16 -7.80
CA LYS A 185 -23.84 -0.99 -6.84
C LYS A 185 -23.30 -0.81 -5.42
N ILE A 186 -21.97 -0.81 -5.27
CA ILE A 186 -21.31 -0.56 -3.97
C ILE A 186 -21.57 0.87 -3.49
N ILE A 187 -21.53 1.87 -4.37
CA ILE A 187 -21.87 3.26 -4.00
C ILE A 187 -23.30 3.32 -3.45
N LYS A 188 -24.27 2.75 -4.16
CA LYS A 188 -25.68 2.72 -3.72
C LYS A 188 -25.86 1.95 -2.41
N PHE A 189 -25.10 0.88 -2.21
CA PHE A 189 -25.09 0.11 -0.98
C PHE A 189 -24.59 0.95 0.21
N LEU A 190 -23.43 1.59 0.09
CA LEU A 190 -22.86 2.45 1.14
C LEU A 190 -23.76 3.65 1.44
N GLU A 191 -24.31 4.29 0.39
CA GLU A 191 -25.27 5.39 0.53
C GLU A 191 -26.54 4.94 1.27
N LYS A 192 -27.07 3.75 0.94
CA LYS A 192 -28.25 3.19 1.61
C LYS A 192 -28.00 3.00 3.10
N ILE A 193 -26.85 2.43 3.49
CA ILE A 193 -26.51 2.23 4.91
C ILE A 193 -26.51 3.56 5.67
N ILE A 194 -25.88 4.59 5.11
CA ILE A 194 -25.76 5.91 5.73
C ILE A 194 -27.12 6.61 5.81
N ARG A 195 -27.92 6.53 4.75
CA ARG A 195 -29.23 7.18 4.67
C ARG A 195 -30.25 6.51 5.61
N ASP A 196 -30.30 5.19 5.61
CA ASP A 196 -31.27 4.44 6.42
C ASP A 196 -30.90 4.51 7.91
N ASN A 197 -29.60 4.65 8.23
CA ASN A 197 -29.07 4.91 9.58
C ASN A 197 -29.66 4.02 10.69
N LEU A 198 -29.89 2.74 10.39
CA LEU A 198 -30.55 1.81 11.30
C LEU A 198 -29.67 1.40 12.49
N ASN A 199 -28.34 1.46 12.34
CA ASN A 199 -27.36 1.11 13.37
C ASN A 199 -26.09 1.98 13.22
N HIS A 200 -25.67 2.65 14.30
CA HIS A 200 -24.54 3.61 14.26
C HIS A 200 -23.19 2.95 13.92
N LEU A 201 -22.92 1.73 14.40
CA LEU A 201 -21.68 1.03 14.08
C LEU A 201 -21.64 0.65 12.60
N HIS A 202 -22.75 0.16 12.07
CA HIS A 202 -22.92 -0.15 10.65
C HIS A 202 -22.65 1.07 9.75
N VAL A 203 -23.17 2.25 10.14
CA VAL A 203 -22.86 3.51 9.45
C VAL A 203 -21.38 3.86 9.51
N LEU A 204 -20.73 3.66 10.67
CA LEU A 204 -19.30 3.94 10.81
C LEU A 204 -18.44 3.09 9.88
N PHE A 205 -18.77 1.81 9.70
CA PHE A 205 -18.06 0.95 8.74
C PHE A 205 -18.27 1.36 7.29
N ALA A 206 -19.48 1.81 6.93
CA ALA A 206 -19.75 2.36 5.61
C ALA A 206 -18.95 3.66 5.37
N LEU A 207 -18.89 4.56 6.37
CA LEU A 207 -18.09 5.79 6.29
C LEU A 207 -16.60 5.51 6.20
N ASN A 208 -16.06 4.56 6.97
CA ASN A 208 -14.68 4.11 6.87
C ASN A 208 -14.38 3.57 5.45
N CYS A 209 -15.27 2.75 4.90
CA CYS A 209 -15.15 2.26 3.52
C CYS A 209 -15.11 3.42 2.51
N ILE A 210 -16.02 4.39 2.63
CA ILE A 210 -16.02 5.60 1.78
C ILE A 210 -14.73 6.39 1.96
N GLU A 211 -14.22 6.55 3.18
CA GLU A 211 -12.97 7.25 3.44
C GLU A 211 -11.80 6.57 2.72
N LYS A 212 -11.66 5.24 2.82
CA LYS A 212 -10.62 4.47 2.12
C LYS A 212 -10.72 4.60 0.60
N PHE A 213 -11.92 4.47 0.04
CA PHE A 213 -12.13 4.72 -1.38
C PHE A 213 -11.87 6.19 -1.75
N SER A 214 -12.22 7.15 -0.90
CA SER A 214 -12.00 8.57 -1.17
C SER A 214 -10.52 8.93 -1.15
N LEU A 215 -9.71 8.29 -0.30
CA LEU A 215 -8.26 8.48 -0.29
C LEU A 215 -7.62 7.98 -1.60
N THR A 216 -8.05 6.83 -2.12
CA THR A 216 -7.46 6.24 -3.34
C THR A 216 -8.07 6.78 -4.64
N ILE A 217 -9.37 7.07 -4.66
CA ILE A 217 -10.12 7.60 -5.80
C ILE A 217 -10.07 9.11 -5.83
N GLY A 218 -10.07 9.80 -4.69
CA GLY A 218 -10.05 11.26 -4.62
C GLY A 218 -8.84 11.84 -5.36
N PHE A 219 -7.66 11.24 -5.17
CA PHE A 219 -6.46 11.60 -5.94
C PHE A 219 -6.71 11.44 -7.45
N ASN A 220 -7.23 10.30 -7.89
CA ASN A 220 -7.47 10.02 -9.30
C ASN A 220 -8.58 10.87 -9.93
N ALA A 221 -9.68 11.08 -9.21
CA ALA A 221 -10.79 11.91 -9.64
C ALA A 221 -10.36 13.38 -9.76
N GLN A 222 -9.61 13.88 -8.78
CA GLN A 222 -9.03 15.23 -8.85
C GLN A 222 -8.08 15.35 -10.03
N TRP A 223 -7.16 14.40 -10.18
CA TRP A 223 -6.21 14.38 -11.29
C TRP A 223 -6.92 14.32 -12.66
N CYS A 224 -7.91 13.45 -12.83
CA CYS A 224 -8.71 13.35 -14.06
C CYS A 224 -9.48 14.63 -14.35
N LEU A 225 -10.03 15.30 -13.34
CA LEU A 225 -10.73 16.57 -13.53
C LEU A 225 -9.81 17.74 -13.90
N ASP A 226 -8.50 17.61 -13.66
CA ASP A 226 -7.52 18.61 -14.01
C ASP A 226 -6.78 18.30 -15.34
N ASN A 227 -6.68 17.02 -15.72
CA ASN A 227 -5.88 16.58 -16.87
C ASN A 227 -6.68 15.92 -18.01
N VAL A 228 -7.90 15.41 -17.75
CA VAL A 228 -8.69 14.63 -18.74
C VAL A 228 -10.01 15.33 -19.06
N PHE A 229 -10.76 15.75 -18.03
CA PHE A 229 -12.09 16.32 -18.21
C PHE A 229 -12.07 17.85 -18.27
N ILE A 230 -12.29 18.40 -19.45
CA ILE A 230 -12.41 19.86 -19.63
C ILE A 230 -13.82 20.31 -19.22
N LYS A 231 -13.96 20.88 -18.03
CA LYS A 231 -15.20 21.55 -17.59
C LYS A 231 -15.03 23.07 -17.69
N ARG A 232 -15.78 23.71 -18.60
CA ARG A 232 -15.78 25.18 -18.75
C ARG A 232 -16.08 25.87 -17.41
N GLY A 233 -15.30 26.90 -17.07
CA GLY A 233 -15.44 27.67 -15.83
C GLY A 233 -14.88 27.00 -14.56
N ARG A 234 -14.38 25.76 -14.64
CA ARG A 234 -13.72 25.12 -13.50
C ARG A 234 -12.35 25.77 -13.25
N LYS A 235 -12.13 26.27 -12.04
CA LYS A 235 -10.77 26.60 -11.56
C LYS A 235 -10.02 25.29 -11.29
N LEU A 236 -8.95 25.05 -12.06
CA LEU A 236 -8.06 23.88 -11.92
C LEU A 236 -7.48 23.79 -10.52
N SER A 237 -7.27 22.58 -10.01
CA SER A 237 -6.91 22.42 -8.59
C SER A 237 -5.57 23.06 -8.23
N TYR A 238 -4.57 23.02 -9.12
CA TYR A 238 -3.26 23.67 -8.86
C TYR A 238 -3.40 25.18 -8.62
N LYS A 239 -4.38 25.84 -9.26
CA LYS A 239 -4.65 27.27 -9.05
C LYS A 239 -5.29 27.57 -7.69
N LYS A 240 -5.69 26.56 -6.94
CA LYS A 240 -6.26 26.67 -5.59
C LYS A 240 -5.25 26.34 -4.50
N VAL A 241 -4.09 25.82 -4.86
CA VAL A 241 -3.03 25.52 -3.91
C VAL A 241 -2.35 26.82 -3.51
N ASP A 242 -2.10 26.96 -2.21
CA ASP A 242 -1.21 27.98 -1.70
C ASP A 242 0.23 27.44 -1.72
N TYR A 243 1.08 28.05 -2.53
CA TYR A 243 2.50 27.66 -2.66
C TYR A 243 3.42 28.52 -1.79
N SER A 244 2.89 29.45 -0.98
CA SER A 244 3.72 30.40 -0.21
C SER A 244 4.73 29.71 0.71
N ASN A 245 4.43 28.48 1.12
CA ASN A 245 5.21 27.65 2.04
C ASN A 245 5.78 26.38 1.38
N LEU A 246 5.82 26.32 0.04
CA LEU A 246 6.33 25.17 -0.71
C LEU A 246 7.49 25.60 -1.61
N ASN A 247 8.73 25.36 -1.18
CA ASN A 247 9.93 25.61 -1.97
C ASN A 247 10.31 24.39 -2.78
N ALA A 248 10.16 23.20 -2.20
CA ALA A 248 10.44 21.94 -2.85
C ALA A 248 9.16 21.14 -3.11
N ILE A 249 9.00 20.72 -4.35
CA ILE A 249 7.91 19.87 -4.83
C ILE A 249 8.43 18.94 -5.92
N LEU A 250 7.68 17.89 -6.22
CA LEU A 250 7.93 17.02 -7.37
C LEU A 250 7.74 17.80 -8.68
N ASN A 251 8.74 17.75 -9.56
CA ASN A 251 8.78 18.58 -10.74
C ASN A 251 8.00 17.94 -11.90
N VAL A 252 6.96 18.63 -12.36
CA VAL A 252 6.11 18.18 -13.48
C VAL A 252 6.85 18.11 -14.82
N ASN A 253 7.92 18.89 -14.97
CA ASN A 253 8.76 18.91 -16.17
C ASN A 253 9.92 17.90 -16.09
N ASP A 254 10.10 17.24 -14.94
CA ASP A 254 11.15 16.25 -14.72
C ASP A 254 10.57 14.96 -14.11
N LYS A 255 9.52 14.48 -14.76
CA LYS A 255 8.86 13.20 -14.51
C LYS A 255 8.65 12.44 -15.80
N THR A 256 8.40 11.15 -15.71
CA THR A 256 7.94 10.34 -16.84
C THR A 256 6.45 10.58 -17.13
N GLU A 257 6.04 10.24 -18.36
CA GLU A 257 4.80 10.73 -18.97
C GLU A 257 3.53 10.37 -18.19
N PHE A 258 3.45 9.16 -17.61
CA PHE A 258 2.25 8.64 -16.97
C PHE A 258 2.22 8.80 -15.45
N LEU A 259 3.31 9.29 -14.84
CA LEU A 259 3.31 9.58 -13.41
C LEU A 259 2.31 10.69 -13.10
N LYS A 260 1.40 10.43 -12.16
CA LYS A 260 0.43 11.41 -11.68
C LYS A 260 0.98 12.12 -10.46
N LEU A 261 0.93 13.45 -10.47
CA LEU A 261 1.30 14.27 -9.32
C LEU A 261 0.05 14.95 -8.72
N SER A 262 0.02 15.11 -7.40
CA SER A 262 -1.01 15.93 -6.76
C SER A 262 -0.86 17.41 -7.16
N PRO A 263 -1.92 18.22 -7.04
CA PRO A 263 -1.86 19.65 -7.39
C PRO A 263 -0.79 20.44 -6.64
N ASN A 264 -0.51 20.08 -5.38
CA ASN A 264 0.55 20.70 -4.58
C ASN A 264 1.94 20.12 -4.87
N GLY A 265 2.07 19.14 -5.78
CA GLY A 265 3.35 18.53 -6.14
C GLY A 265 3.98 17.67 -5.05
N LEU A 266 3.23 17.29 -4.00
CA LEU A 266 3.76 16.54 -2.85
C LEU A 266 3.37 15.06 -2.85
N SER A 267 2.60 14.58 -3.81
CA SER A 267 2.28 13.15 -3.93
C SER A 267 2.50 12.66 -5.34
N ALA A 268 3.06 11.45 -5.46
CA ALA A 268 3.25 10.75 -6.71
C ALA A 268 2.44 9.46 -6.72
N ARG A 269 1.84 9.14 -7.87
CA ARG A 269 1.08 7.92 -8.10
C ARG A 269 1.36 7.35 -9.49
N CYS A 270 1.59 6.05 -9.56
CA CYS A 270 1.70 5.30 -10.80
C CYS A 270 0.50 4.36 -10.97
N ASP A 271 -0.18 4.40 -12.12
CA ASP A 271 -1.32 3.51 -12.46
C ASP A 271 -1.08 2.71 -13.74
N THR A 272 0.16 2.73 -14.24
CA THR A 272 0.63 2.06 -15.46
C THR A 272 1.58 0.92 -15.08
N PHE A 273 1.89 0.05 -16.04
CA PHE A 273 2.81 -1.08 -15.89
C PHE A 273 4.29 -0.68 -16.00
N THR A 274 4.57 0.57 -16.33
CA THR A 274 5.91 1.14 -16.49
C THR A 274 6.46 1.65 -15.16
N PHE A 275 7.79 1.72 -15.04
CA PHE A 275 8.44 2.17 -13.82
C PHE A 275 8.59 3.69 -13.80
N GLU A 276 7.52 4.38 -13.46
CA GLU A 276 7.40 5.83 -13.58
C GLU A 276 8.30 6.56 -12.57
N CYS A 277 8.99 7.62 -13.01
CA CYS A 277 10.04 8.30 -12.26
C CYS A 277 9.78 9.80 -12.14
N VAL A 278 10.32 10.44 -11.10
CA VAL A 278 10.30 11.90 -10.93
C VAL A 278 11.47 12.39 -10.07
N ARG A 279 11.96 13.60 -10.36
CA ARG A 279 12.84 14.40 -9.49
C ARG A 279 12.06 15.59 -8.90
N CYS A 280 12.42 16.06 -7.71
CA CYS A 280 11.94 17.34 -7.19
C CYS A 280 12.53 18.52 -7.98
N ASN A 281 11.97 19.72 -7.81
CA ASN A 281 12.44 20.93 -8.46
C ASN A 281 13.61 21.61 -7.75
N TYR A 282 13.97 21.17 -6.55
CA TYR A 282 14.96 21.83 -5.71
C TYR A 282 16.31 21.10 -5.72
N PRO A 283 17.38 21.67 -6.32
CA PRO A 283 18.72 21.10 -6.29
C PRO A 283 19.41 21.33 -4.95
N ILE A 284 20.16 20.33 -4.49
CA ILE A 284 21.07 20.46 -3.35
C ILE A 284 22.48 20.13 -3.81
N SER A 285 23.44 21.01 -3.48
CA SER A 285 24.85 20.86 -3.86
C SER A 285 25.81 20.91 -2.67
N GLU A 286 25.35 21.29 -1.48
CA GLU A 286 26.17 21.45 -0.28
C GLU A 286 25.37 21.25 1.01
N GLY A 287 26.08 21.14 2.14
CA GLY A 287 25.48 20.97 3.45
C GLY A 287 24.92 19.57 3.70
N VAL A 288 23.98 19.48 4.64
CA VAL A 288 23.33 18.23 5.06
C VAL A 288 21.82 18.44 4.96
N TYR A 289 21.14 17.62 4.17
CA TYR A 289 19.71 17.75 3.89
C TYR A 289 18.95 16.47 4.18
N PHE A 290 17.70 16.62 4.61
CA PHE A 290 16.81 15.52 4.94
C PHE A 290 15.39 15.78 4.41
N TYR A 291 14.73 14.72 3.96
CA TYR A 291 13.30 14.70 3.68
C TYR A 291 12.69 13.36 4.09
N GLU A 292 11.37 13.32 4.23
CA GLU A 292 10.61 12.10 4.49
C GLU A 292 9.66 11.78 3.33
N VAL A 293 9.38 10.49 3.16
CA VAL A 293 8.36 9.98 2.25
C VAL A 293 7.44 9.06 3.05
N ILE A 294 6.17 9.41 3.09
CA ILE A 294 5.11 8.60 3.68
C ILE A 294 4.60 7.66 2.60
N LEU A 295 4.66 6.36 2.86
CA LEU A 295 4.17 5.34 1.93
C LEU A 295 2.66 5.23 2.06
N LEU A 296 1.93 5.38 0.94
CA LEU A 296 0.49 5.15 0.91
C LEU A 296 0.17 3.73 0.44
N THR A 297 1.12 3.07 -0.20
CA THR A 297 1.07 1.66 -0.62
C THR A 297 2.41 0.98 -0.29
N SER A 298 2.46 -0.35 -0.32
CA SER A 298 3.63 -1.14 0.13
C SER A 298 4.37 -1.90 -0.96
N GLY A 299 4.03 -1.69 -2.23
CA GLY A 299 4.66 -2.41 -3.34
C GLY A 299 6.02 -1.85 -3.76
N ILE A 300 6.43 -2.17 -4.99
CA ILE A 300 7.77 -1.87 -5.50
C ILE A 300 7.92 -0.37 -5.78
N MET A 301 8.78 0.28 -5.00
CA MET A 301 9.19 1.67 -5.18
C MET A 301 10.69 1.78 -4.93
N GLN A 302 11.32 2.78 -5.53
CA GLN A 302 12.70 3.16 -5.29
C GLN A 302 12.69 4.63 -4.88
N ILE A 303 13.14 4.95 -3.67
CA ILE A 303 13.09 6.32 -3.12
C ILE A 303 14.51 6.74 -2.73
N GLY A 304 14.97 7.88 -3.22
CA GLY A 304 16.29 8.37 -2.85
C GLY A 304 16.76 9.58 -3.65
N TRP A 305 18.03 9.58 -4.04
CA TRP A 305 18.71 10.74 -4.60
C TRP A 305 19.13 10.49 -6.04
N ALA A 306 18.89 11.47 -6.91
CA ALA A 306 19.31 11.42 -8.30
C ALA A 306 19.95 12.73 -8.73
N THR A 307 20.96 12.68 -9.60
CA THR A 307 21.47 13.87 -10.30
C THR A 307 20.67 14.10 -11.58
N LYS A 308 20.84 15.25 -12.25
CA LYS A 308 20.23 15.50 -13.58
C LYS A 308 20.73 14.57 -14.69
N LEU A 309 21.86 13.90 -14.46
CA LEU A 309 22.41 12.91 -15.41
C LEU A 309 21.70 11.55 -15.32
N THR A 310 20.85 11.35 -14.30
CA THR A 310 20.04 10.13 -14.21
C THR A 310 19.05 10.06 -15.36
N GLN A 311 19.03 8.93 -16.05
CA GLN A 311 18.15 8.68 -17.18
C GLN A 311 16.93 7.87 -16.71
N PHE A 312 15.73 8.40 -16.93
CA PHE A 312 14.51 7.65 -16.69
C PHE A 312 14.18 6.81 -17.92
N LYS A 313 14.20 5.49 -17.77
CA LYS A 313 13.81 4.53 -18.80
C LYS A 313 12.68 3.67 -18.27
N ASN A 314 11.56 4.32 -17.96
CA ASN A 314 10.36 3.73 -17.37
C ASN A 314 9.84 2.49 -18.13
N HIS A 315 9.91 2.52 -19.47
CA HIS A 315 9.50 1.40 -20.33
C HIS A 315 10.45 0.19 -20.26
N GLU A 316 11.73 0.42 -19.94
CA GLU A 316 12.74 -0.63 -19.72
C GLU A 316 12.76 -1.10 -18.24
N GLY A 317 11.87 -0.57 -17.41
CA GLY A 317 11.84 -0.86 -15.98
C GLY A 317 13.05 -0.32 -15.21
N SER A 318 13.74 0.70 -15.74
CA SER A 318 14.90 1.33 -15.08
C SER A 318 14.57 2.73 -14.57
N GLY A 319 14.82 2.96 -13.29
CA GLY A 319 14.51 4.18 -12.57
C GLY A 319 15.62 4.68 -11.65
N VAL A 320 15.24 5.26 -10.52
CA VAL A 320 16.16 5.84 -9.53
C VAL A 320 16.92 4.71 -8.83
N GLY A 321 18.25 4.74 -8.92
CA GLY A 321 19.14 3.70 -8.41
C GLY A 321 19.57 2.68 -9.46
N ASP A 322 19.00 2.71 -10.67
CA ASP A 322 19.38 1.76 -11.73
C ASP A 322 20.53 2.27 -12.62
N ASP A 323 21.03 3.49 -12.37
CA ASP A 323 22.21 4.04 -13.04
C ASP A 323 23.29 4.55 -12.07
N ARG A 324 24.46 4.92 -12.63
CA ARG A 324 25.59 5.47 -11.87
C ARG A 324 25.35 6.87 -11.28
N HIS A 325 24.21 7.47 -11.56
CA HIS A 325 23.90 8.87 -11.26
C HIS A 325 22.85 9.04 -10.16
N SER A 326 22.35 7.92 -9.62
CA SER A 326 21.29 7.87 -8.61
C SER A 326 21.48 6.73 -7.61
N ILE A 327 20.87 6.85 -6.43
CA ILE A 327 20.83 5.82 -5.39
C ILE A 327 19.44 5.78 -4.78
N ALA A 328 18.90 4.58 -4.56
CA ALA A 328 17.57 4.42 -4.00
C ALA A 328 17.48 3.36 -2.92
N PHE A 329 16.59 3.61 -1.97
CA PHE A 329 16.11 2.67 -0.98
C PHE A 329 14.84 1.99 -1.47
N ASP A 330 14.79 0.66 -1.36
CA ASP A 330 13.65 -0.17 -1.73
C ASP A 330 13.32 -1.12 -0.59
N GLY A 331 12.30 -0.76 0.20
CA GLY A 331 11.83 -1.56 1.33
C GLY A 331 10.92 -2.72 0.93
N CYS A 332 10.47 -2.82 -0.33
CA CYS A 332 9.71 -3.97 -0.80
C CYS A 332 10.66 -5.16 -1.05
N ARG A 333 11.80 -4.88 -1.68
CA ARG A 333 12.84 -5.86 -2.01
C ARG A 333 13.96 -5.91 -0.96
N ASN A 334 13.92 -5.05 0.05
CA ASN A 334 14.90 -4.93 1.13
C ASN A 334 16.33 -4.60 0.66
N VAL A 335 16.47 -3.73 -0.33
CA VAL A 335 17.76 -3.44 -0.97
C VAL A 335 17.99 -1.95 -1.18
N ILE A 336 19.27 -1.59 -1.26
CA ILE A 336 19.74 -0.32 -1.80
C ILE A 336 20.14 -0.56 -3.26
N TRP A 337 19.59 0.22 -4.19
CA TRP A 337 19.91 0.19 -5.62
C TRP A 337 20.91 1.28 -5.98
N HIS A 338 21.94 0.91 -6.75
CA HIS A 338 22.82 1.85 -7.45
C HIS A 338 23.46 1.16 -8.65
N ASN A 339 23.44 1.81 -9.83
CA ASN A 339 24.13 1.34 -11.03
C ASN A 339 23.82 -0.12 -11.40
N MET A 340 22.54 -0.49 -11.42
CA MET A 340 22.01 -1.86 -11.60
C MET A 340 22.52 -2.90 -10.59
N ASN A 341 23.32 -2.49 -9.61
CA ASN A 341 23.75 -3.31 -8.49
C ASN A 341 22.84 -3.08 -7.29
N HIS A 342 22.85 -4.03 -6.36
CA HIS A 342 22.09 -3.93 -5.14
C HIS A 342 22.87 -4.37 -3.90
N HIS A 343 22.47 -3.84 -2.76
CA HIS A 343 22.97 -4.27 -1.45
C HIS A 343 21.80 -4.45 -0.48
N LYS A 344 21.66 -5.63 0.11
CA LYS A 344 20.60 -5.92 1.08
C LYS A 344 20.73 -5.05 2.32
N HIS A 345 19.64 -4.40 2.74
CA HIS A 345 19.59 -3.65 3.99
C HIS A 345 18.89 -4.45 5.10
N THR A 346 19.06 -4.04 6.35
CA THR A 346 18.56 -4.78 7.53
C THR A 346 17.37 -4.13 8.23
N LEU A 347 16.73 -3.12 7.61
CA LEU A 347 15.63 -2.37 8.22
C LEU A 347 14.27 -3.09 8.23
N GLY A 348 14.13 -4.21 7.51
CA GLY A 348 12.88 -4.95 7.33
C GLY A 348 12.04 -4.40 6.18
N SER A 349 11.02 -5.17 5.78
CA SER A 349 10.12 -4.80 4.69
C SER A 349 9.18 -3.68 5.13
N TRP A 350 8.93 -2.72 4.24
CA TRP A 350 7.98 -1.65 4.51
C TRP A 350 6.52 -2.11 4.38
N VAL A 351 5.61 -1.35 4.98
CA VAL A 351 4.17 -1.44 4.75
C VAL A 351 3.56 -0.06 4.50
N ALA A 352 2.33 -0.01 4.01
CA ALA A 352 1.58 1.24 3.89
C ALA A 352 1.48 1.93 5.27
N GLY A 353 1.68 3.25 5.28
CA GLY A 353 1.78 4.07 6.49
C GLY A 353 3.20 4.26 7.02
N ASP A 354 4.17 3.45 6.60
CA ASP A 354 5.57 3.63 6.98
C ASP A 354 6.17 4.91 6.41
N VAL A 355 7.24 5.39 7.05
CA VAL A 355 7.95 6.61 6.70
C VAL A 355 9.40 6.28 6.34
N VAL A 356 9.78 6.59 5.11
CA VAL A 356 11.16 6.52 4.62
C VAL A 356 11.81 7.89 4.80
N GLY A 357 12.90 7.95 5.56
CA GLY A 357 13.72 9.15 5.68
C GLY A 357 14.94 9.06 4.77
N CYS A 358 15.28 10.14 4.07
CA CYS A 358 16.41 10.21 3.15
C CYS A 358 17.31 11.38 3.53
N LEU A 359 18.54 11.09 3.92
CA LEU A 359 19.56 12.09 4.27
C LEU A 359 20.72 12.04 3.27
N ILE A 360 21.16 13.22 2.84
CA ILE A 360 22.40 13.41 2.09
C ILE A 360 23.31 14.35 2.90
N ASP A 361 24.59 13.98 3.02
CA ASP A 361 25.62 14.77 3.70
C ASP A 361 26.76 15.02 2.72
N PHE A 362 26.83 16.23 2.17
CA PHE A 362 27.89 16.63 1.24
C PHE A 362 29.25 16.80 1.94
N ASN A 363 29.25 17.17 3.23
CA ASN A 363 30.47 17.40 3.99
C ASN A 363 31.26 16.09 4.15
N ASN A 364 30.54 15.01 4.44
CA ASN A 364 31.13 13.67 4.61
C ASN A 364 30.97 12.77 3.38
N LYS A 365 30.30 13.24 2.33
CA LYS A 365 29.96 12.49 1.10
C LYS A 365 29.21 11.19 1.40
N LYS A 366 28.12 11.28 2.16
CA LYS A 366 27.35 10.12 2.64
C LYS A 366 25.87 10.21 2.26
N PHE A 367 25.29 9.03 2.10
CA PHE A 367 23.85 8.81 2.04
C PHE A 367 23.42 8.00 3.25
N ILE A 368 22.29 8.36 3.86
CA ILE A 368 21.71 7.63 4.98
C ILE A 368 20.21 7.50 4.74
N PHE A 369 19.71 6.28 4.84
CA PHE A 369 18.28 5.98 4.75
C PHE A 369 17.73 5.60 6.12
N TYR A 370 16.44 5.87 6.31
CA TYR A 370 15.72 5.56 7.53
C TYR A 370 14.39 4.90 7.19
N LEU A 371 13.98 3.92 7.99
CA LEU A 371 12.61 3.38 7.97
C LEU A 371 12.04 3.52 9.38
N ASN A 372 11.01 4.36 9.53
CA ASN A 372 10.41 4.71 10.82
C ASN A 372 11.48 5.11 11.87
N GLY A 373 12.46 5.92 11.45
CA GLY A 373 13.56 6.39 12.27
C GLY A 373 14.70 5.38 12.52
N LYS A 374 14.58 4.12 12.07
CA LYS A 374 15.69 3.15 12.12
C LYS A 374 16.67 3.43 10.99
N LYS A 375 17.94 3.65 11.33
CA LYS A 375 19.00 4.13 10.42
C LYS A 375 19.69 3.00 9.65
N PHE A 376 19.94 3.21 8.36
CA PHE A 376 20.87 2.44 7.52
C PHE A 376 21.81 3.40 6.76
N GLU A 377 23.09 3.38 7.10
CA GLU A 377 24.11 4.25 6.48
C GLU A 377 24.84 3.52 5.34
N ILE A 378 25.02 4.21 4.21
CA ILE A 378 25.85 3.73 3.12
C ILE A 378 27.31 3.92 3.49
N THR A 379 27.89 2.91 4.14
CA THR A 379 29.31 2.91 4.52
C THR A 379 30.21 2.85 3.29
N LYS A 380 31.49 3.22 3.44
CA LYS A 380 32.49 3.12 2.37
C LYS A 380 32.55 1.72 1.74
N LYS A 381 32.48 0.67 2.54
CA LYS A 381 32.46 -0.73 2.06
C LYS A 381 31.22 -1.04 1.21
N ILE A 382 30.06 -0.48 1.56
CA ILE A 382 28.83 -0.66 0.77
C ILE A 382 28.94 0.14 -0.53
N ALA A 383 29.42 1.39 -0.47
CA ALA A 383 29.63 2.22 -1.64
C ALA A 383 30.59 1.56 -2.65
N GLU A 384 31.70 0.99 -2.19
CA GLU A 384 32.66 0.25 -3.03
C GLU A 384 32.01 -0.97 -3.71
N LYS A 385 31.20 -1.75 -2.98
CA LYS A 385 30.48 -2.90 -3.55
C LYS A 385 29.47 -2.51 -4.63
N LEU A 386 28.82 -1.36 -4.46
CA LEU A 386 27.85 -0.85 -5.41
C LEU A 386 28.51 -0.15 -6.61
N GLY A 387 29.80 0.21 -6.51
CA GLY A 387 30.46 1.11 -7.47
C GLY A 387 30.02 2.58 -7.31
N LEU A 388 29.50 2.94 -6.14
CA LEU A 388 28.97 4.26 -5.85
C LEU A 388 30.09 5.30 -5.71
N THR A 389 30.03 6.31 -6.56
CA THR A 389 30.85 7.52 -6.45
C THR A 389 29.95 8.71 -6.15
N PHE A 390 30.23 9.43 -5.06
CA PHE A 390 29.49 10.65 -4.71
C PHE A 390 29.79 11.75 -5.74
N SER A 391 28.75 12.23 -6.43
CA SER A 391 28.86 13.28 -7.44
C SER A 391 29.20 14.63 -6.81
N SER A 392 29.98 15.45 -7.51
CA SER A 392 30.19 16.85 -7.16
C SER A 392 29.06 17.78 -7.64
N GLY A 393 28.17 17.27 -8.49
CA GLY A 393 27.02 18.01 -8.99
C GLY A 393 25.81 17.95 -8.04
N PRO A 394 24.75 18.71 -8.36
CA PRO A 394 23.54 18.75 -7.54
C PRO A 394 22.81 17.40 -7.54
N TYR A 395 22.28 17.05 -6.36
CA TYR A 395 21.33 15.97 -6.17
C TYR A 395 19.92 16.53 -5.94
N TYR A 396 18.93 15.75 -6.35
CA TYR A 396 17.51 16.00 -6.20
C TYR A 396 16.90 14.81 -5.48
N ALA A 397 15.92 15.07 -4.61
CA ALA A 397 15.05 14.00 -4.13
C ALA A 397 14.30 13.41 -5.32
N ALA A 398 14.22 12.09 -5.38
CA ALA A 398 13.67 11.38 -6.52
C ALA A 398 13.00 10.08 -6.11
N CYS A 399 12.08 9.61 -6.94
CA CYS A 399 11.54 8.26 -6.80
C CYS A 399 11.19 7.62 -8.13
N SER A 400 11.06 6.29 -8.08
CA SER A 400 10.43 5.46 -9.10
C SER A 400 9.34 4.60 -8.49
N LEU A 401 8.17 4.56 -9.12
CA LEU A 401 6.96 3.91 -8.64
C LEU A 401 6.51 2.88 -9.67
N MET A 402 6.43 1.60 -9.26
CA MET A 402 5.82 0.56 -10.09
C MET A 402 4.29 0.72 -10.11
N SER A 403 3.60 -0.13 -10.86
CA SER A 403 2.15 -0.17 -10.95
C SER A 403 1.46 -0.08 -9.60
N TYR A 404 0.48 0.82 -9.54
CA TYR A 404 -0.40 1.03 -8.39
C TYR A 404 0.32 1.51 -7.13
N GLN A 405 1.53 2.06 -7.25
CA GLN A 405 2.23 2.62 -6.10
C GLN A 405 1.93 4.10 -5.91
N GLN A 406 1.90 4.53 -4.64
CA GLN A 406 1.65 5.91 -4.26
C GLN A 406 2.41 6.29 -2.98
N CYS A 407 2.95 7.49 -2.97
CA CYS A 407 3.62 8.06 -1.80
C CYS A 407 3.44 9.57 -1.70
N TYR A 408 3.67 10.11 -0.50
CA TYR A 408 3.65 11.54 -0.19
C TYR A 408 5.03 12.00 0.29
N PHE A 409 5.53 13.11 -0.24
CA PHE A 409 6.80 13.71 0.10
C PHE A 409 6.62 14.84 1.13
N ASN A 410 7.34 14.74 2.23
CA ASN A 410 7.52 15.82 3.19
C ASN A 410 8.95 16.37 3.06
N PHE A 411 9.07 17.54 2.44
CA PHE A 411 10.31 18.26 2.22
C PHE A 411 10.64 19.25 3.34
N GLY A 412 9.77 19.38 4.35
CA GLY A 412 9.92 20.31 5.47
C GLY A 412 8.68 21.19 5.68
N GLN A 413 7.72 21.17 4.76
CA GLN A 413 6.46 21.89 4.90
C GLN A 413 5.60 21.44 6.09
N GLU A 414 5.80 20.21 6.57
CA GLU A 414 5.19 19.67 7.78
C GLU A 414 6.27 19.11 8.74
N PRO A 415 6.03 19.08 10.06
CA PRO A 415 6.99 18.47 11.00
C PRO A 415 7.33 17.02 10.63
N PHE A 416 8.63 16.70 10.59
CA PHE A 416 9.08 15.33 10.35
C PHE A 416 8.63 14.39 11.47
N LYS A 417 8.14 13.20 11.10
CA LYS A 417 7.70 12.17 12.04
C LYS A 417 8.88 11.50 12.74
N PHE A 418 9.98 11.29 12.01
CA PHE A 418 11.17 10.57 12.47
C PHE A 418 12.47 11.31 12.08
N PRO A 419 12.70 12.53 12.58
CA PRO A 419 13.89 13.30 12.23
C PRO A 419 15.18 12.59 12.70
N PRO A 420 16.29 12.68 11.93
CA PRO A 420 17.60 12.18 12.32
C PRO A 420 18.03 12.64 13.71
N LYS A 421 18.33 11.69 14.59
CA LYS A 421 18.86 11.99 15.92
C LYS A 421 20.35 12.27 15.83
N LYS A 422 20.82 13.33 16.49
CA LYS A 422 22.26 13.70 16.64
C LYS A 422 22.96 14.11 15.34
N ILE A 423 22.22 14.41 14.28
CA ILE A 423 22.76 14.98 13.04
C ILE A 423 22.02 16.30 12.82
N LEU A 424 22.77 17.39 12.64
CA LEU A 424 22.18 18.66 12.21
C LEU A 424 21.95 18.57 10.70
N PHE A 425 20.75 18.92 10.27
CA PHE A 425 20.34 18.89 8.87
C PHE A 425 19.45 20.10 8.57
N LYS A 426 19.36 20.43 7.29
CA LYS A 426 18.40 21.38 6.73
C LYS A 426 17.24 20.60 6.10
N ASP A 427 16.07 21.20 6.15
CA ASP A 427 14.97 20.81 5.27
C ASP A 427 14.97 21.71 4.02
N PHE A 428 14.09 21.44 3.07
CA PHE A 428 14.05 22.17 1.81
C PHE A 428 13.16 23.42 1.88
N ASP A 429 12.26 23.50 2.87
CA ASP A 429 11.23 24.53 2.94
C ASP A 429 11.54 25.70 3.91
N SER A 430 12.53 25.53 4.78
CA SER A 430 12.95 26.52 5.78
C SER A 430 13.91 27.60 5.26
N GLU A 431 14.64 27.35 4.17
CA GLU A 431 15.70 28.27 3.70
C GLU A 431 15.23 29.44 2.81
N SER A 432 14.00 29.47 2.28
CA SER A 432 13.63 30.47 1.25
C SER A 432 13.10 31.83 1.74
N LYS A 433 13.12 32.13 3.05
CA LYS A 433 12.65 33.45 3.50
C LYS A 433 13.53 34.62 3.04
N SER A 434 14.66 34.37 2.35
CA SER A 434 15.58 35.42 1.89
C SER A 434 15.96 35.46 0.40
N ASP A 435 15.56 34.53 -0.48
CA ASP A 435 16.11 34.50 -1.86
C ASP A 435 15.10 34.66 -3.02
N SER A 436 15.53 35.41 -4.03
CA SER A 436 14.83 35.88 -5.24
C SER A 436 14.34 34.81 -6.23
N ASN A 437 14.30 33.52 -5.86
CA ASN A 437 13.89 32.42 -6.74
C ASN A 437 12.38 32.11 -6.72
N ARG A 438 11.59 32.89 -5.97
CA ARG A 438 10.13 32.72 -5.80
C ARG A 438 9.34 32.71 -7.12
N SER A 439 9.79 33.42 -8.15
CA SER A 439 9.10 33.53 -9.44
C SER A 439 9.18 32.26 -10.30
N GLN A 440 10.08 31.33 -10.00
CA GLN A 440 10.28 30.13 -10.82
C GLN A 440 9.26 29.01 -10.50
N CYS A 441 8.91 28.82 -9.22
CA CYS A 441 7.90 27.83 -8.81
C CYS A 441 6.50 28.12 -9.37
N GLU A 442 6.12 29.40 -9.49
CA GLU A 442 4.81 29.78 -10.08
C GLU A 442 4.77 29.61 -11.61
N GLU A 443 5.90 29.67 -12.30
CA GLU A 443 5.99 29.50 -13.75
C GLU A 443 6.10 28.03 -14.18
N GLU A 444 6.72 27.17 -13.37
CA GLU A 444 6.87 25.73 -13.68
C GLU A 444 5.52 24.99 -13.80
N PHE A 445 4.46 25.44 -13.12
CA PHE A 445 3.09 24.93 -13.29
C PHE A 445 2.28 25.60 -14.42
N LYS A 446 2.78 26.71 -15.00
CA LYS A 446 2.14 27.33 -16.18
C LYS A 446 2.35 26.51 -17.45
N ILE A 447 3.33 25.61 -17.46
CA ILE A 447 3.64 24.74 -18.59
C ILE A 447 3.17 23.33 -18.25
N ILE A 448 1.86 23.11 -18.41
CA ILE A 448 1.36 21.78 -18.76
C ILE A 448 1.31 21.80 -20.29
N PRO A 449 2.26 21.18 -21.01
CA PRO A 449 2.06 20.94 -22.44
C PRO A 449 0.80 20.07 -22.58
N MET A 450 -0.11 20.50 -23.45
CA MET A 450 -1.24 19.70 -23.91
C MET A 450 -0.79 18.36 -24.48
#